data_AF-A0A2G2PZ51-F1
#
_entry.id   AF-A0A2G2PZ51-F1
#
_cell.length_a   1.000
_cell.length_b   1.000
_cell.length_c   1.000
_cell.angle_alpha   90.00
_cell.angle_beta   90.00
_cell.angle_gamma   90.00
#
_symmetry.space_group_name_H-M   'P 1'
#
loop_
_entity.id
_entity.type
_entity.pdbx_description
1 polymer ?
#
loop_
_entity_poly.entity_id
_entity_poly.type
_entity_poly.pdbx_seq_one_letter_code
_entity_poly.pdbx_strand_id
1 'polypeptide(L)'
;MFVVSVQISYGQTYNEEETNAETIKNNEELKKRIFANLGVGTSVNPRNSQISGNTLFLTQIGEYNTASIITETNASEININQNGDVNTVDINYVANTAIANLTQNGNNNRISDFVRDRNADISLDLIQNGDGLIFVRKGVNSLTKSLKFRQTEASPILIIKSYY
;
A
#
# COMPACT_ATOMS: atom_id res chain seq x y z
N MET A 1 67.36 6.97 -22.75
CA MET A 1 66.67 6.54 -21.53
C MET A 1 65.23 6.22 -21.93
N PHE A 2 64.91 4.94 -22.12
CA PHE A 2 63.59 4.49 -22.59
C PHE A 2 62.73 4.13 -21.38
N VAL A 3 61.57 4.76 -21.25
CA VAL A 3 60.58 4.45 -20.20
C VAL A 3 59.62 3.41 -20.77
N VAL A 4 59.60 2.22 -20.18
CA VAL A 4 58.64 1.16 -20.51
C VAL A 4 57.46 1.28 -19.55
N SER A 5 56.28 1.60 -20.07
CA SER A 5 55.03 1.56 -19.33
C SER A 5 54.37 0.20 -19.52
N VAL A 6 54.20 -0.56 -18.43
CA VAL A 6 53.42 -1.81 -18.42
C VAL A 6 52.00 -1.49 -17.98
N GLN A 7 51.00 -1.86 -18.77
CA GLN A 7 49.60 -1.82 -18.35
C GLN A 7 49.20 -3.17 -17.75
N ILE A 8 48.76 -3.16 -16.50
CA ILE A 8 48.19 -4.33 -15.83
C ILE A 8 46.68 -4.24 -15.99
N SER A 9 46.08 -5.18 -16.70
CA SER A 9 44.64 -5.31 -16.85
C SER A 9 44.14 -6.45 -15.96
N TYR A 10 43.17 -6.16 -15.09
CA TYR A 10 42.43 -7.19 -14.35
C TYR A 10 41.15 -7.49 -15.13
N GLY A 11 41.14 -8.62 -15.86
CA GLY A 11 39.91 -9.19 -16.41
C GLY A 11 39.33 -10.18 -15.41
N GLN A 12 38.05 -10.01 -15.04
CA GLN A 12 37.30 -11.07 -14.38
C GLN A 12 36.76 -12.01 -15.46
N THR A 13 37.11 -13.29 -15.39
CA THR A 13 36.45 -14.35 -16.19
C THR A 13 35.15 -14.70 -15.49
N TYR A 14 34.01 -14.34 -16.09
CA TYR A 14 32.72 -14.88 -15.68
C TYR A 14 32.68 -16.35 -16.11
N ASN A 15 32.65 -17.27 -15.15
CA ASN A 15 32.27 -18.64 -15.43
C ASN A 15 30.76 -18.65 -15.70
N GLU A 16 30.38 -18.81 -16.96
CA GLU A 16 29.04 -19.25 -17.32
C GLU A 16 28.89 -20.69 -16.83
N GLU A 17 28.28 -20.87 -15.66
CA GLU A 17 27.35 -21.97 -15.32
C GLU A 17 27.05 -22.01 -13.82
N GLU A 18 25.95 -21.35 -13.45
CA GLU A 18 24.85 -21.96 -12.71
C GLU A 18 23.67 -21.03 -12.93
N THR A 19 22.83 -21.34 -13.93
CA THR A 19 21.46 -20.84 -13.88
C THR A 19 20.81 -21.52 -12.68
N ASN A 20 21.03 -20.95 -11.50
CA ASN A 20 20.06 -20.96 -10.42
C ASN A 20 18.85 -20.24 -11.00
N ALA A 21 18.07 -20.98 -11.80
CA ALA A 21 16.72 -20.60 -12.11
C ALA A 21 16.04 -20.53 -10.75
N GLU A 22 16.00 -19.33 -10.17
CA GLU A 22 15.11 -19.02 -9.08
C GLU A 22 13.76 -19.52 -9.56
N THR A 23 13.34 -20.65 -9.00
CA THR A 23 12.04 -21.17 -9.32
C THR A 23 11.09 -20.21 -8.62
N ILE A 24 10.68 -19.16 -9.34
CA ILE A 24 9.57 -18.31 -8.93
C ILE A 24 8.33 -19.19 -9.01
N LYS A 25 8.16 -20.06 -8.00
CA LYS A 25 6.88 -20.70 -7.78
C LYS A 25 5.95 -19.54 -7.45
N ASN A 26 5.06 -19.22 -8.39
CA ASN A 26 3.89 -18.38 -8.19
C ASN A 26 2.98 -19.03 -7.13
N ASN A 27 3.45 -19.08 -5.89
CA ASN A 27 2.74 -19.66 -4.78
C ASN A 27 1.99 -18.53 -4.08
N GLU A 28 0.73 -18.37 -4.47
CA GLU A 28 -0.19 -17.41 -3.85
C GLU A 28 -0.27 -17.58 -2.34
N GLU A 29 -0.10 -18.80 -1.82
CA GLU A 29 -0.04 -19.05 -0.38
C GLU A 29 1.22 -18.46 0.25
N LEU A 30 2.37 -18.58 -0.41
CA LEU A 30 3.61 -17.95 0.04
C LEU A 30 3.48 -16.43 0.08
N LYS A 31 2.90 -15.82 -0.97
CA LYS A 31 2.66 -14.37 -1.01
C LYS A 31 1.76 -13.93 0.15
N LYS A 32 0.67 -14.66 0.40
CA LYS A 32 -0.23 -14.40 1.55
C LYS A 32 0.49 -14.55 2.89
N ARG A 33 1.33 -15.58 3.04
CA ARG A 33 2.13 -15.80 4.25
C ARG A 33 3.14 -14.67 4.50
N ILE A 34 3.78 -14.15 3.45
CA ILE A 34 4.68 -12.99 3.56
C ILE A 34 3.91 -11.78 4.09
N PHE A 35 2.76 -11.46 3.50
CA PHE A 35 1.90 -10.37 3.98
C PHE A 35 1.47 -10.57 5.44
N ALA A 36 1.05 -11.79 5.80
CA ALA A 36 0.67 -12.12 7.17
C ALA A 36 1.84 -11.93 8.16
N ASN A 37 3.06 -12.34 7.79
CA ASN A 37 4.26 -12.16 8.61
C ASN A 37 4.64 -10.68 8.77
N LEU A 38 4.27 -9.83 7.81
CA LEU A 38 4.41 -8.37 7.91
C LEU A 38 3.25 -7.71 8.66
N GLY A 39 2.30 -8.48 9.20
CA GLY A 39 1.13 -7.97 9.90
C GLY A 39 0.06 -7.39 8.97
N VAL A 40 0.12 -7.70 7.67
CA VAL A 40 -0.84 -7.24 6.65
C VAL A 40 -1.78 -8.35 6.25
N GLY A 41 -3.05 -8.22 6.62
CA GLY A 41 -4.13 -9.09 6.19
C GLY A 41 -4.55 -8.81 4.76
N THR A 42 -4.75 -9.86 3.96
CA THR A 42 -5.14 -9.80 2.54
C THR A 42 -6.46 -10.52 2.21
N SER A 43 -7.19 -10.94 3.24
CA SER A 43 -8.48 -11.60 3.10
C SER A 43 -9.52 -10.67 2.47
N VAL A 44 -10.29 -11.18 1.51
CA VAL A 44 -11.40 -10.44 0.89
C VAL A 44 -12.37 -9.94 1.96
N ASN A 45 -12.77 -8.68 1.86
CA ASN A 45 -13.77 -8.11 2.76
C ASN A 45 -15.19 -8.45 2.27
N PRO A 46 -15.96 -9.27 3.01
CA PRO A 46 -17.30 -9.68 2.58
C PRO A 46 -18.29 -8.52 2.50
N ARG A 47 -18.00 -7.39 3.16
CA ARG A 47 -18.87 -6.20 3.11
C ARG A 47 -18.94 -5.57 1.72
N ASN A 48 -17.98 -5.84 0.83
CA ASN A 48 -18.00 -5.32 -0.54
C ASN A 48 -19.28 -5.70 -1.30
N SER A 49 -19.89 -6.87 -1.02
CA SER A 49 -21.16 -7.30 -1.62
C SER A 49 -22.42 -6.82 -0.88
N GLN A 50 -22.25 -6.10 0.23
CA GLN A 50 -23.34 -5.69 1.14
C GLN A 50 -23.62 -4.19 1.10
N ILE A 51 -22.65 -3.39 0.63
CA ILE A 51 -22.79 -1.94 0.55
C ILE A 51 -23.60 -1.53 -0.69
N SER A 52 -24.32 -0.42 -0.57
CA SER A 52 -25.07 0.19 -1.68
C SER A 52 -25.02 1.71 -1.59
N GLY A 53 -24.99 2.37 -2.74
CA GLY A 53 -24.79 3.82 -2.80
C GLY A 53 -23.38 4.24 -2.37
N ASN A 54 -23.16 5.55 -2.32
CA ASN A 54 -21.86 6.13 -1.97
C ASN A 54 -22.01 6.97 -0.70
N THR A 55 -21.22 6.67 0.33
CA THR A 55 -21.23 7.35 1.63
C THR A 55 -19.82 7.72 2.08
N LEU A 56 -19.71 8.88 2.74
CA LEU A 56 -18.48 9.42 3.32
C LEU A 56 -18.77 9.93 4.74
N PHE A 57 -18.01 9.43 5.72
CA PHE A 57 -17.98 9.91 7.09
C PHE A 57 -16.57 10.41 7.41
N LEU A 58 -16.47 11.66 7.86
CA LEU A 58 -15.20 12.32 8.18
C LEU A 58 -15.27 12.93 9.58
N THR A 59 -14.33 12.52 10.44
CA THR A 59 -14.08 13.10 11.76
C THR A 59 -12.66 13.65 11.80
N GLN A 60 -12.52 14.92 12.16
CA GLN A 60 -11.23 15.60 12.32
C GLN A 60 -11.14 16.25 13.71
N ILE A 61 -10.14 15.85 14.48
CA ILE A 61 -9.85 16.35 15.82
C ILE A 61 -8.38 16.79 15.82
N GLY A 62 -8.12 18.09 16.01
CA GLY A 62 -6.80 18.70 15.92
C GLY A 62 -6.73 19.79 14.84
N GLU A 63 -5.56 20.37 14.66
CA GLU A 63 -5.31 21.47 13.75
C GLU A 63 -4.72 20.99 12.41
N TYR A 64 -5.03 21.70 11.32
CA TYR A 64 -4.45 21.47 9.99
C TYR A 64 -4.60 20.05 9.42
N ASN A 65 -5.61 19.31 9.85
CA ASN A 65 -5.97 18.04 9.23
C ASN A 65 -6.60 18.26 7.85
N THR A 66 -6.21 17.46 6.87
CA THR A 66 -6.71 17.53 5.49
C THR A 66 -7.19 16.18 4.99
N ALA A 67 -8.25 16.20 4.18
CA ALA A 67 -8.76 15.02 3.48
C ALA A 67 -9.15 15.37 2.04
N SER A 68 -8.63 14.62 1.05
CA SER A 68 -9.06 14.66 -0.35
C SER A 68 -9.46 13.26 -0.82
N ILE A 69 -10.64 13.10 -1.40
CA ILE A 69 -11.20 11.82 -1.86
C ILE A 69 -11.84 12.07 -3.22
N ILE A 70 -11.63 11.23 -4.25
CA ILE A 70 -12.46 11.28 -5.48
C ILE A 70 -12.86 9.87 -5.90
N THR A 71 -14.14 9.62 -6.16
CA THR A 71 -14.71 8.27 -6.31
C THR A 71 -15.60 8.16 -7.56
N GLU A 72 -15.35 7.14 -8.37
CA GLU A 72 -16.22 6.63 -9.45
C GLU A 72 -16.48 5.15 -9.14
N THR A 73 -17.57 4.87 -8.43
CA THR A 73 -17.91 3.53 -7.90
C THR A 73 -19.41 3.24 -8.01
N ASN A 74 -19.76 1.96 -8.14
CA ASN A 74 -21.15 1.52 -8.01
C ASN A 74 -21.64 1.59 -6.56
N ALA A 75 -20.75 1.28 -5.61
CA ALA A 75 -21.00 1.50 -4.18
C ALA A 75 -19.70 1.82 -3.41
N SER A 76 -19.77 2.73 -2.45
CA SER A 76 -18.65 3.05 -1.57
C SER A 76 -19.09 3.38 -0.14
N GLU A 77 -18.29 2.92 0.83
CA GLU A 77 -18.37 3.34 2.23
C GLU A 77 -16.97 3.76 2.69
N ILE A 78 -16.80 5.06 2.94
CA ILE A 78 -15.52 5.66 3.31
C ILE A 78 -15.66 6.31 4.68
N ASN A 79 -14.93 5.79 5.66
CA ASN A 79 -14.86 6.28 7.03
C ASN A 79 -13.44 6.76 7.33
N ILE A 80 -13.28 8.04 7.66
CA ILE A 80 -12.00 8.68 7.97
C ILE A 80 -12.07 9.28 9.37
N ASN A 81 -11.12 8.92 10.23
CA ASN A 81 -10.95 9.46 11.57
C ASN A 81 -9.52 10.00 11.74
N GLN A 82 -9.37 11.32 11.89
CA GLN A 82 -8.10 11.99 12.11
C GLN A 82 -8.07 12.57 13.52
N ASN A 83 -7.14 12.08 14.34
CA ASN A 83 -6.96 12.46 15.74
C ASN A 83 -5.49 12.87 15.98
N GLY A 84 -5.27 14.19 16.04
CA GLY A 84 -3.97 14.85 16.12
C GLY A 84 -3.85 15.94 15.06
N ASP A 85 -2.67 16.53 14.93
CA ASP A 85 -2.43 17.69 14.07
C ASP A 85 -1.74 17.30 12.76
N VAL A 86 -2.01 18.07 11.69
CA VAL A 86 -1.32 17.97 10.40
C VAL A 86 -1.46 16.58 9.75
N ASN A 87 -2.56 15.87 10.02
CA ASN A 87 -2.82 14.59 9.38
C ASN A 87 -3.42 14.80 7.98
N THR A 88 -2.97 13.99 7.02
CA THR A 88 -3.39 14.05 5.62
C THR A 88 -3.94 12.70 5.16
N VAL A 89 -5.09 12.68 4.48
CA VAL A 89 -5.58 11.51 3.72
C VAL A 89 -5.94 11.94 2.30
N ASP A 90 -5.32 11.36 1.26
CA ASP A 90 -5.70 11.61 -0.14
C ASP A 90 -6.01 10.32 -0.92
N ILE A 91 -7.29 9.97 -1.06
CA ILE A 91 -7.82 8.79 -1.75
C ILE A 91 -8.29 9.14 -3.18
N ASN A 92 -8.19 8.24 -4.17
CA ASN A 92 -8.95 8.37 -5.43
C ASN A 92 -9.29 7.01 -6.08
N TYR A 93 -10.53 6.80 -6.52
CA TYR A 93 -11.10 5.54 -7.02
C TYR A 93 -11.72 5.66 -8.42
N VAL A 94 -11.47 4.65 -9.25
CA VAL A 94 -12.39 4.10 -10.25
C VAL A 94 -12.46 2.60 -9.94
N ALA A 95 -13.59 2.11 -9.41
CA ALA A 95 -13.73 0.74 -8.91
C ALA A 95 -15.18 0.24 -8.99
N ASN A 96 -15.41 -1.06 -8.77
CA ASN A 96 -16.77 -1.58 -8.64
C ASN A 96 -17.33 -1.20 -7.26
N THR A 97 -16.65 -1.67 -6.20
CA THR A 97 -17.01 -1.37 -4.81
C THR A 97 -15.80 -0.93 -4.00
N ALA A 98 -15.98 0.02 -3.08
CA ALA A 98 -14.90 0.52 -2.23
C ALA A 98 -15.30 0.59 -0.74
N ILE A 99 -14.49 0.00 0.13
CA ILE A 99 -14.61 0.16 1.59
C ILE A 99 -13.30 0.70 2.14
N ALA A 100 -13.32 1.88 2.74
CA ALA A 100 -12.15 2.45 3.38
C ALA A 100 -12.47 2.80 4.84
N ASN A 101 -11.74 2.23 5.78
CA ASN A 101 -11.77 2.59 7.20
C ASN A 101 -10.36 3.04 7.57
N LEU A 102 -10.17 4.35 7.68
CA LEU A 102 -8.87 4.98 7.87
C LEU A 102 -8.86 5.71 9.20
N THR A 103 -7.93 5.35 10.08
CA THR A 103 -7.73 6.04 11.36
C THR A 103 -6.28 6.51 11.47
N GLN A 104 -6.10 7.79 11.79
CA GLN A 104 -4.80 8.41 12.06
C GLN A 104 -4.81 8.90 13.51
N ASN A 105 -4.02 8.26 14.38
CA ASN A 105 -3.82 8.66 15.78
C ASN A 105 -2.37 9.14 15.94
N GLY A 106 -2.19 10.45 16.13
CA GLY A 106 -0.90 11.11 16.19
C GLY A 106 -0.81 12.27 15.19
N ASN A 107 0.38 12.82 15.02
CA ASN A 107 0.63 14.02 14.25
C ASN A 107 1.38 13.73 12.95
N ASN A 108 1.21 14.58 11.94
CA ASN A 108 1.94 14.50 10.67
C ASN A 108 1.78 13.14 9.95
N ASN A 109 0.70 12.41 10.19
CA ASN A 109 0.46 11.15 9.48
C ASN A 109 -0.09 11.40 8.09
N ARG A 110 0.30 10.56 7.14
CA ARG A 110 -0.12 10.64 5.74
C ARG A 110 -0.65 9.31 5.22
N ILE A 111 -1.82 9.36 4.62
CA ILE A 111 -2.37 8.28 3.80
C ILE A 111 -2.61 8.84 2.41
N SER A 112 -2.20 8.14 1.35
CA SER A 112 -2.78 8.39 0.03
C SER A 112 -3.04 7.07 -0.70
N ASP A 113 -4.29 6.82 -1.10
CA ASP A 113 -4.78 5.52 -1.55
C ASP A 113 -5.47 5.62 -2.92
N PHE A 114 -4.80 5.18 -4.00
CA PHE A 114 -5.27 5.37 -5.39
C PHE A 114 -5.53 4.02 -6.09
N VAL A 115 -6.74 3.81 -6.61
CA VAL A 115 -7.14 2.62 -7.38
C VAL A 115 -7.90 3.02 -8.64
N ARG A 116 -7.52 2.49 -9.81
CA ARG A 116 -8.32 2.58 -11.04
C ARG A 116 -8.36 1.23 -11.75
N ASP A 117 -9.32 0.41 -11.32
CA ASP A 117 -9.75 -0.86 -11.89
C ASP A 117 -11.26 -0.93 -11.71
N ARG A 118 -12.04 -0.66 -12.77
CA ARG A 118 -13.51 -0.57 -12.69
C ARG A 118 -14.18 -1.87 -12.21
N ASN A 119 -13.50 -3.01 -12.30
CA ASN A 119 -14.04 -4.31 -11.91
C ASN A 119 -13.62 -4.75 -10.51
N ALA A 120 -12.76 -3.98 -9.83
CA ALA A 120 -12.24 -4.37 -8.53
C ALA A 120 -13.22 -4.06 -7.39
N ASP A 121 -13.37 -5.06 -6.51
CA ASP A 121 -13.93 -4.90 -5.18
C ASP A 121 -12.78 -4.70 -4.18
N ILE A 122 -12.64 -3.48 -3.68
CA ILE A 122 -11.51 -3.08 -2.85
C ILE A 122 -11.90 -2.79 -1.41
N SER A 123 -10.97 -3.08 -0.50
CA SER A 123 -11.09 -2.66 0.89
C SER A 123 -9.75 -2.26 1.50
N LEU A 124 -9.77 -1.24 2.36
CA LEU A 124 -8.65 -0.83 3.19
C LEU A 124 -9.14 -0.60 4.62
N ASP A 125 -8.60 -1.36 5.57
CA ASP A 125 -8.76 -1.18 7.02
C ASP A 125 -7.38 -0.85 7.60
N LEU A 126 -7.13 0.45 7.82
CA LEU A 126 -5.83 0.97 8.20
C LEU A 126 -5.95 1.83 9.45
N ILE A 127 -5.13 1.51 10.45
CA ILE A 127 -4.97 2.30 11.66
C ILE A 127 -3.48 2.68 11.80
N GLN A 128 -3.18 3.98 11.74
CA GLN A 128 -1.88 4.56 12.04
C GLN A 128 -1.85 5.02 13.50
N ASN A 129 -0.88 4.53 14.27
CA ASN A 129 -0.67 4.88 15.68
C ASN A 129 0.77 5.36 15.89
N GLY A 130 0.96 6.67 16.04
CA GLY A 130 2.26 7.32 16.16
C GLY A 130 2.34 8.56 15.27
N ASP A 131 3.52 9.15 15.19
CA ASP A 131 3.76 10.39 14.44
C ASP A 131 4.54 10.14 13.15
N GLY A 132 4.27 10.94 12.11
CA GLY A 132 5.03 10.90 10.86
C GLY A 132 4.87 9.61 10.04
N LEU A 133 3.79 8.87 10.24
CA LEU A 133 3.54 7.60 9.56
C LEU A 133 3.04 7.83 8.13
N ILE A 134 3.61 7.13 7.17
CA ILE A 134 3.27 7.24 5.75
C ILE A 134 2.77 5.91 5.23
N PHE A 135 1.57 5.91 4.65
CA PHE A 135 1.06 4.82 3.85
C PHE A 135 0.71 5.28 2.44
N VAL A 136 1.12 4.49 1.45
CA VAL A 136 0.75 4.69 0.04
C VAL A 136 0.34 3.37 -0.61
N ARG A 137 -0.86 3.34 -1.21
CA ARG A 137 -1.26 2.27 -2.14
C ARG A 137 -1.38 2.81 -3.56
N LYS A 138 -0.80 2.06 -4.51
CA LYS A 138 -0.89 2.30 -5.95
C LYS A 138 -1.37 1.04 -6.67
N GLY A 139 -2.59 1.08 -7.20
CA GLY A 139 -3.19 -0.05 -7.93
C GLY A 139 -3.61 -1.19 -7.01
N VAL A 140 -4.19 -2.23 -7.60
CA VAL A 140 -4.65 -3.45 -6.90
C VAL A 140 -4.46 -4.70 -7.75
N ASN A 141 -4.36 -5.84 -7.10
CA ASN A 141 -4.43 -7.16 -7.74
C ASN A 141 -5.15 -8.17 -6.82
N SER A 142 -5.14 -9.46 -7.18
CA SER A 142 -5.78 -10.52 -6.41
C SER A 142 -5.34 -10.61 -4.94
N LEU A 143 -4.11 -10.17 -4.63
CA LEU A 143 -3.53 -10.20 -3.29
C LEU A 143 -3.81 -8.91 -2.50
N THR A 144 -3.86 -7.75 -3.15
CA THR A 144 -3.89 -6.43 -2.49
C THR A 144 -5.23 -5.69 -2.61
N LYS A 145 -6.23 -6.30 -3.24
CA LYS A 145 -7.59 -5.73 -3.33
C LYS A 145 -8.19 -5.49 -1.95
N SER A 146 -7.89 -6.33 -0.97
CA SER A 146 -8.28 -6.13 0.43
C SER A 146 -7.04 -6.07 1.30
N LEU A 147 -6.92 -5.01 2.10
CA LEU A 147 -5.81 -4.83 3.04
C LEU A 147 -6.35 -4.51 4.43
N LYS A 148 -5.75 -5.13 5.45
CA LYS A 148 -6.03 -4.84 6.87
C LYS A 148 -4.76 -4.88 7.70
N PHE A 149 -4.39 -3.76 8.33
CA PHE A 149 -3.21 -3.70 9.18
C PHE A 149 -3.20 -2.50 10.13
N ARG A 150 -2.30 -2.57 11.11
CA ARG A 150 -1.98 -1.47 12.02
C ARG A 150 -0.55 -1.04 11.75
N GLN A 151 -0.34 0.24 11.50
CA GLN A 151 0.97 0.85 11.31
C GLN A 151 1.37 1.58 12.60
N THR A 152 2.61 1.40 13.02
CA THR A 152 3.22 2.10 14.15
C THR A 152 4.56 2.69 13.71
N GLU A 153 5.23 3.41 14.60
CA GLU A 153 6.57 3.97 14.38
C GLU A 153 7.65 2.91 14.11
N ALA A 154 7.38 1.63 14.40
CA ALA A 154 8.27 0.53 14.01
C ALA A 154 8.31 0.31 12.49
N SER A 155 7.26 0.75 11.78
CA SER A 155 7.13 0.69 10.33
C SER A 155 6.65 2.05 9.79
N PRO A 156 7.50 3.10 9.87
CA PRO A 156 7.06 4.48 9.65
C PRO A 156 6.62 4.73 8.20
N ILE A 157 7.09 3.92 7.25
CA ILE A 157 6.74 4.05 5.84
C ILE A 157 6.34 2.68 5.30
N LEU A 158 5.13 2.59 4.73
CA LEU A 158 4.67 1.42 4.00
C LEU A 158 4.14 1.83 2.63
N ILE A 159 4.68 1.21 1.58
CA ILE A 159 4.29 1.46 0.19
C ILE A 159 3.90 0.14 -0.45
N ILE A 160 2.65 0.05 -0.91
CA ILE A 160 2.14 -1.09 -1.66
C ILE A 160 1.96 -0.65 -3.11
N LYS A 161 2.71 -1.27 -4.01
CA LYS A 161 2.59 -1.09 -5.46
C LYS A 161 2.07 -2.39 -6.05
N SER A 162 0.92 -2.33 -6.69
CA SER A 162 0.32 -3.46 -7.39
C SER A 162 0.17 -3.08 -8.85
N TYR A 163 0.95 -3.76 -9.68
CA TYR A 163 0.86 -3.68 -11.13
C TYR A 163 0.24 -4.99 -11.64
N TYR A 164 -0.40 -4.89 -12.80
CA TYR A 164 -0.89 -6.03 -13.56
C TYR A 164 0.28 -6.78 -14.21
#